data_AF-A0A931YKX6-F1
#
_entry.id   AF-A0A931YKX6-F1
#
_cell.length_a   1.000
_cell.length_b   1.000
_cell.length_c   1.000
_cell.angle_alpha   90.00
_cell.angle_beta   90.00
_cell.angle_gamma   90.00
#
_symmetry.space_group_name_H-M   'P 1'
#
loop_
_entity.id
_entity.type
_entity.pdbx_description
1 polymer ?
#
loop_
_entity_poly.entity_id
_entity_poly.type
_entity_poly.pdbx_seq_one_letter_code
_entity_poly.pdbx_strand_id
1 'polypeptide(L)'
;MKKAAFFDIDGTIFRSSLFIELVEAMIAAEVFPRDVKKGYEKEYRNWLDREGSYEEYLGAMVKVFSDNLKGVPYDEFMRLSDQITETKGNKVYVYTRGLIKELKKRGYFLVAISQSPKGVLDSFCKRLGFDKVYGRFFELGPSDQFTGETEEVHLIANKANIVRRAITKEGLTLNGSYAVGDTESDIPMLELVENPVCFNPNASLYRIAKINKWKVVVERKDVIYHIQ
;
A
#
# COMPACT_ATOMS: atom_id res chain seq x y z
N MET A 1 5.31 -20.14 -17.81
CA MET A 1 4.74 -19.15 -16.88
C MET A 1 5.86 -18.40 -16.20
N LYS A 2 5.72 -17.08 -16.00
CA LYS A 2 6.76 -16.25 -15.36
C LYS A 2 6.67 -16.34 -13.83
N LYS A 3 7.81 -16.34 -13.13
CA LYS A 3 7.82 -16.26 -11.66
C LYS A 3 7.36 -14.87 -11.23
N ALA A 4 6.61 -14.80 -10.13
CA ALA A 4 6.03 -13.56 -9.65
C ALA A 4 6.42 -13.23 -8.20
N ALA A 5 6.48 -11.95 -7.90
CA ALA A 5 6.65 -11.45 -6.55
C ALA A 5 5.62 -10.36 -6.27
N PHE A 6 4.85 -10.54 -5.21
CA PHE A 6 3.76 -9.67 -4.80
C PHE A 6 4.17 -8.86 -3.58
N PHE A 7 3.89 -7.56 -3.58
CA PHE A 7 4.31 -6.67 -2.51
C PHE A 7 3.15 -5.79 -2.07
N ASP A 8 2.91 -5.77 -0.76
CA ASP A 8 2.30 -4.60 -0.14
C ASP A 8 3.21 -3.36 -0.27
N ILE A 9 2.63 -2.17 -0.19
CA ILE A 9 3.33 -0.90 -0.31
C ILE A 9 3.48 -0.18 1.03
N ASP A 10 2.39 0.04 1.75
CA ASP A 10 2.32 0.99 2.86
C ASP A 10 2.68 0.29 4.18
N GLY A 11 3.82 0.63 4.77
CA GLY A 11 4.37 -0.12 5.91
C GLY A 11 5.31 -1.25 5.49
N THR A 12 5.18 -1.75 4.25
CA THR A 12 6.06 -2.79 3.68
C THR A 12 7.22 -2.23 2.84
N ILE A 13 6.95 -1.37 1.86
CA ILE A 13 7.99 -0.75 1.02
C ILE A 13 8.19 0.70 1.46
N PHE A 14 7.11 1.46 1.48
CA PHE A 14 7.10 2.85 1.89
C PHE A 14 7.05 2.93 3.41
N ARG A 15 7.90 3.78 4.00
CA ARG A 15 8.07 3.93 5.47
C ARG A 15 7.00 4.82 6.11
N SER A 16 5.81 4.85 5.52
CA SER A 16 4.63 5.65 5.86
C SER A 16 3.45 5.06 5.07
N SER A 17 2.36 5.81 4.91
CA SER A 17 1.23 5.47 4.05
C SER A 17 1.07 6.51 2.93
N LEU A 18 1.12 6.08 1.67
CA LEU A 18 0.89 6.93 0.51
C LEU A 18 -0.50 7.58 0.54
N PHE A 19 -1.50 6.87 1.06
CA PHE A 19 -2.83 7.43 1.30
C PHE A 19 -2.79 8.60 2.29
N ILE A 20 -2.14 8.44 3.45
CA ILE A 20 -2.00 9.52 4.44
C ILE A 20 -1.27 10.72 3.83
N GLU A 21 -0.16 10.46 3.13
CA GLU A 21 0.63 11.53 2.48
C GLU A 21 -0.19 12.28 1.41
N LEU A 22 -1.12 11.60 0.75
CA LEU A 22 -2.02 12.19 -0.24
C LEU A 22 -3.08 13.08 0.40
N VAL A 23 -3.75 12.60 1.46
CA VAL A 23 -4.74 13.41 2.18
C VAL A 23 -4.10 14.67 2.75
N GLU A 24 -2.95 14.55 3.40
CA GLU A 24 -2.21 15.71 3.92
C GLU A 24 -1.78 16.67 2.79
N ALA A 25 -1.38 16.15 1.63
CA ALA A 25 -1.04 16.99 0.48
C ALA A 25 -2.26 17.75 -0.09
N MET A 26 -3.43 17.11 -0.16
CA MET A 26 -4.67 17.75 -0.59
C MET A 26 -5.11 18.86 0.35
N ILE A 27 -4.98 18.65 1.66
CA ILE A 27 -5.27 19.68 2.67
C ILE A 27 -4.27 20.83 2.56
N ALA A 28 -2.98 20.52 2.43
CA ALA A 28 -1.93 21.54 2.32
C ALA A 28 -2.02 22.38 1.05
N ALA A 29 -2.50 21.80 -0.05
CA ALA A 29 -2.75 22.47 -1.32
C ALA A 29 -4.13 23.16 -1.38
N GLU A 30 -4.93 23.09 -0.31
CA GLU A 30 -6.29 23.64 -0.23
C GLU A 30 -7.27 23.05 -1.25
N VAL A 31 -6.95 21.87 -1.80
CA VAL A 31 -7.89 21.03 -2.57
C VAL A 31 -8.97 20.50 -1.64
N PHE A 32 -8.58 20.11 -0.43
CA PHE A 32 -9.49 19.92 0.68
C PHE A 32 -9.46 21.15 1.59
N PRO A 33 -10.62 21.58 2.16
CA PRO A 33 -10.65 22.68 3.12
C PRO A 33 -9.73 22.39 4.32
N ARG A 34 -8.98 23.39 4.81
CA ARG A 34 -8.00 23.18 5.88
C ARG A 34 -8.60 22.67 7.20
N ASP A 35 -9.87 22.98 7.45
CA ASP A 35 -10.56 22.62 8.68
C ASP A 35 -10.98 21.14 8.75
N VAL A 36 -10.96 20.41 7.62
CA VAL A 36 -11.23 18.96 7.60
C VAL A 36 -10.21 18.18 8.43
N LYS A 37 -9.04 18.77 8.72
CA LYS A 37 -8.04 18.20 9.63
C LYS A 37 -8.60 17.88 11.01
N LYS A 38 -9.59 18.66 11.48
CA LYS A 38 -10.30 18.39 12.74
C LYS A 38 -11.01 17.03 12.75
N GLY A 39 -11.31 16.48 11.58
CA GLY A 39 -11.98 15.18 11.42
C GLY A 39 -11.12 13.98 11.78
N TYR A 40 -9.80 14.14 11.91
CA TYR A 40 -8.90 13.06 12.33
C TYR A 40 -7.86 13.47 13.40
N GLU A 41 -7.82 14.75 13.79
CA GLU A 41 -6.78 15.27 14.68
C GLU A 41 -6.79 14.61 16.07
N LYS A 42 -7.97 14.22 16.57
CA LYS A 42 -8.09 13.53 17.85
C LYS A 42 -7.49 12.13 17.76
N GLU A 43 -7.91 11.35 16.76
CA GLU A 43 -7.44 9.99 16.54
C GLU A 43 -5.95 9.96 16.21
N TYR A 44 -5.46 10.95 15.47
CA TYR A 44 -4.04 11.16 15.22
C TYR A 44 -3.25 11.37 16.53
N ARG A 45 -3.71 12.25 17.42
CA ARG A 45 -3.09 12.48 18.73
C ARG A 45 -3.10 11.22 19.59
N ASN A 46 -4.26 10.55 19.70
CA ASN A 46 -4.39 9.30 20.44
C ASN A 46 -3.41 8.23 19.92
N TRP A 47 -3.25 8.10 18.61
CA TRP A 47 -2.29 7.17 18.02
C TRP A 47 -0.83 7.53 18.37
N LEU A 48 -0.46 8.81 18.27
CA LEU A 48 0.87 9.29 18.64
C LEU A 48 1.20 9.05 20.13
N ASP A 49 0.23 9.34 21.00
CA ASP A 49 0.34 9.21 22.45
C ASP A 49 0.18 7.75 22.92
N ARG A 50 -0.12 6.82 21.99
CA ARG A 50 -0.37 5.38 22.22
C ARG A 50 -1.60 5.09 23.08
N GLU A 51 -2.58 5.99 23.02
CA GLU A 51 -3.89 5.88 23.68
C GLU A 51 -4.99 5.42 22.71
N GLY A 52 -4.70 5.36 21.40
CA GLY A 52 -5.58 4.84 20.34
C GLY A 52 -4.82 4.02 19.31
N SER A 53 -5.55 3.41 18.38
CA SER A 53 -4.96 2.53 17.37
C SER A 53 -4.64 3.23 16.05
N TYR A 54 -3.76 2.63 15.25
CA TYR A 54 -3.49 3.12 13.89
C TYR A 54 -4.72 2.97 12.99
N GLU A 55 -5.52 1.92 13.20
CA GLU A 55 -6.75 1.66 12.45
C GLU A 55 -7.80 2.75 12.71
N GLU A 56 -7.94 3.23 13.95
CA GLU A 56 -8.85 4.34 14.28
C GLU A 56 -8.43 5.63 13.57
N TYR A 57 -7.13 5.96 13.61
CA TYR A 57 -6.59 7.11 12.90
C TYR A 57 -6.78 7.00 11.38
N LEU A 58 -6.44 5.84 10.80
CA LEU A 58 -6.61 5.60 9.37
C LEU A 58 -8.09 5.66 8.96
N GLY A 59 -8.99 5.13 9.79
CA GLY A 59 -10.44 5.20 9.58
C GLY A 59 -10.96 6.64 9.55
N ALA A 60 -10.50 7.50 10.46
CA ALA A 60 -10.84 8.92 10.46
C ALA A 60 -10.33 9.64 9.20
N MET A 61 -9.11 9.32 8.75
CA MET A 61 -8.54 9.84 7.50
C MET A 61 -9.30 9.37 6.27
N VAL A 62 -9.72 8.10 6.22
CA VAL A 62 -10.57 7.54 5.14
C VAL A 62 -11.89 8.28 5.09
N LYS A 63 -12.50 8.57 6.24
CA LYS A 63 -13.74 9.35 6.31
C LYS A 63 -13.54 10.75 5.74
N VAL A 64 -12.52 11.47 6.19
CA VAL A 64 -12.20 12.82 5.69
C VAL A 64 -11.95 12.81 4.19
N PHE A 65 -11.19 11.85 3.68
CA PHE A 65 -10.95 11.72 2.25
C PHE A 65 -12.25 11.50 1.48
N SER A 66 -13.09 10.55 1.91
CA SER A 66 -14.33 10.19 1.22
C SER A 66 -15.34 11.34 1.22
N ASP A 67 -15.46 12.06 2.33
CA ASP A 67 -16.36 13.21 2.48
C ASP A 67 -15.98 14.38 1.56
N ASN A 68 -14.71 14.50 1.15
CA ASN A 68 -14.18 15.65 0.41
C ASN A 68 -13.73 15.33 -1.02
N LEU A 69 -13.72 14.06 -1.43
CA LEU A 69 -13.24 13.68 -2.76
C LEU A 69 -14.14 14.19 -3.90
N LYS A 70 -15.44 14.29 -3.66
CA LYS A 70 -16.41 14.70 -4.69
C LYS A 70 -16.11 16.10 -5.22
N GLY A 71 -16.01 16.23 -6.54
CA GLY A 71 -15.72 17.49 -7.22
C GLY A 71 -14.23 17.81 -7.35
N VAL A 72 -13.34 17.00 -6.76
CA VAL A 72 -11.89 17.17 -6.95
C VAL A 72 -11.53 16.89 -8.42
N PRO A 73 -10.82 17.80 -9.10
CA PRO A 73 -10.29 17.56 -10.44
C PRO A 73 -9.27 16.42 -10.47
N TYR A 74 -9.38 15.53 -11.46
CA TYR A 74 -8.47 14.39 -11.63
C TYR A 74 -7.01 14.82 -11.85
N ASP A 75 -6.79 15.89 -12.61
CA ASP A 75 -5.46 16.42 -12.90
C ASP A 75 -4.76 16.95 -11.64
N GLU A 76 -5.48 17.64 -10.76
CA GLU A 76 -4.96 18.13 -9.49
C GLU A 76 -4.61 16.98 -8.54
N PHE A 77 -5.45 15.94 -8.50
CA PHE A 77 -5.16 14.70 -7.77
C PHE A 77 -3.87 14.03 -8.26
N MET A 78 -3.70 13.94 -9.58
CA MET A 78 -2.51 13.33 -10.19
C MET A 78 -1.26 14.19 -9.97
N ARG A 79 -1.38 15.52 -10.07
CA ARG A 79 -0.29 16.46 -9.79
C ARG A 79 0.24 16.30 -8.36
N LEU A 80 -0.65 16.22 -7.37
CA LEU A 80 -0.26 16.00 -5.97
C LEU A 80 0.34 14.61 -5.75
N SER A 81 -0.21 13.58 -6.41
CA SER A 81 0.32 12.22 -6.40
C SER A 81 1.78 12.14 -6.89
N ASP A 82 2.08 12.84 -7.98
CA ASP A 82 3.44 12.92 -8.54
C ASP A 82 4.38 13.71 -7.61
N GLN A 83 3.93 14.83 -7.05
CA GLN A 83 4.69 15.62 -6.09
C GLN A 83 5.08 14.81 -4.84
N ILE A 84 4.17 13.98 -4.31
CA ILE A 84 4.46 13.06 -3.20
C ILE A 84 5.55 12.09 -3.59
N THR A 85 5.45 11.51 -4.79
CA THR A 85 6.44 10.57 -5.29
C THR A 85 7.81 11.23 -5.43
N GLU A 86 7.89 12.41 -6.03
CA GLU A 86 9.14 13.16 -6.21
C GLU A 86 9.82 13.48 -4.86
N THR A 87 9.05 13.99 -3.90
CA THR A 87 9.58 14.48 -2.63
C THR A 87 9.81 13.38 -1.60
N LYS A 88 8.97 12.34 -1.57
CA LYS A 88 8.95 11.32 -0.50
C LYS A 88 9.28 9.92 -0.99
N GLY A 89 9.32 9.66 -2.30
CA GLY A 89 9.46 8.28 -2.80
C GLY A 89 10.78 7.56 -2.48
N ASN A 90 11.77 8.26 -1.91
CA ASN A 90 12.99 7.64 -1.37
C ASN A 90 12.84 7.15 0.08
N LYS A 91 11.72 7.45 0.76
CA LYS A 91 11.41 6.98 2.12
C LYS A 91 10.96 5.51 2.10
N VAL A 92 11.85 4.63 1.66
CA VAL A 92 11.61 3.18 1.58
C VAL A 92 12.53 2.39 2.49
N TYR A 93 12.09 1.21 2.91
CA TYR A 93 12.92 0.30 3.73
C TYR A 93 14.08 -0.29 2.92
N VAL A 94 15.21 -0.53 3.59
CA VAL A 94 16.44 -1.02 2.96
C VAL A 94 16.24 -2.45 2.46
N TYR A 95 15.67 -3.32 3.30
CA TYR A 95 15.44 -4.72 3.01
C TYR A 95 14.51 -4.91 1.80
N THR A 96 13.32 -4.31 1.81
CA THR A 96 12.34 -4.51 0.73
C THR A 96 12.80 -3.87 -0.58
N ARG A 97 13.47 -2.70 -0.53
CA ARG A 97 14.14 -2.14 -1.71
C ARG A 97 15.22 -3.07 -2.27
N GLY A 98 16.01 -3.69 -1.41
CA GLY A 98 17.03 -4.67 -1.80
C GLY A 98 16.41 -5.89 -2.47
N LEU A 99 15.35 -6.45 -1.85
CA LEU A 99 14.62 -7.62 -2.35
C LEU A 99 13.97 -7.35 -3.72
N ILE A 100 13.35 -6.19 -3.91
CA ILE A 100 12.78 -5.78 -5.21
C ILE A 100 13.86 -5.80 -6.30
N LYS A 101 15.03 -5.20 -6.03
CA LYS A 101 16.14 -5.17 -6.99
C LYS A 101 16.66 -6.57 -7.29
N GLU A 102 16.80 -7.41 -6.28
CA GLU A 102 17.27 -8.80 -6.43
C GLU A 102 16.29 -9.62 -7.28
N LEU A 103 15.01 -9.60 -6.96
CA LEU A 103 13.99 -10.35 -7.68
C LEU A 103 13.84 -9.88 -9.12
N LYS A 104 13.91 -8.56 -9.35
CA LYS A 104 13.94 -7.99 -10.70
C LYS A 104 15.14 -8.50 -11.50
N LYS A 105 16.34 -8.51 -10.90
CA LYS A 105 17.56 -9.06 -11.53
C LYS A 105 17.41 -10.55 -11.86
N ARG A 106 16.65 -11.29 -11.05
CA ARG A 106 16.33 -12.72 -11.26
C ARG A 106 15.18 -12.96 -12.24
N GLY A 107 14.64 -11.91 -12.88
CA GLY A 107 13.59 -12.01 -13.89
C GLY A 107 12.18 -12.27 -13.34
N TYR A 108 11.94 -11.94 -12.06
CA TYR A 108 10.60 -11.99 -11.49
C TYR A 108 9.73 -10.86 -12.05
N PHE A 109 8.46 -11.18 -12.32
CA PHE A 109 7.41 -10.21 -12.59
C PHE A 109 6.92 -9.63 -11.27
N LEU A 110 7.06 -8.31 -11.11
CA LEU A 110 6.80 -7.62 -9.85
C LEU A 110 5.39 -7.03 -9.85
N VAL A 111 4.61 -7.36 -8.82
CA VAL A 111 3.24 -6.90 -8.65
C VAL A 111 3.10 -6.16 -7.32
N ALA A 112 2.69 -4.90 -7.38
CA ALA A 112 2.32 -4.10 -6.22
C ALA A 112 0.82 -4.26 -5.94
N ILE A 113 0.47 -4.46 -4.66
CA ILE A 113 -0.91 -4.64 -4.20
C ILE A 113 -1.11 -3.80 -2.93
N SER A 114 -1.80 -2.66 -3.05
CA SER A 114 -2.10 -1.79 -1.91
C SER A 114 -3.55 -1.31 -1.95
N GLN A 115 -4.07 -0.91 -0.79
CA GLN A 115 -5.37 -0.24 -0.67
C GLN A 115 -5.26 1.28 -0.88
N SER A 116 -4.08 1.82 -1.09
CA SER A 116 -3.90 3.23 -1.42
C SER A 116 -4.50 3.56 -2.81
N PRO A 117 -4.79 4.84 -3.08
CA PRO A 117 -5.29 5.27 -4.39
C PRO A 117 -4.32 4.93 -5.52
N LYS A 118 -4.86 4.47 -6.64
CA LYS A 118 -4.05 3.99 -7.77
C LYS A 118 -3.15 5.06 -8.37
N GLY A 119 -3.60 6.32 -8.45
CA GLY A 119 -2.80 7.41 -9.05
C GLY A 119 -1.42 7.57 -8.40
N VAL A 120 -1.38 7.72 -7.07
CA VAL A 120 -0.12 7.81 -6.31
C VAL A 120 0.69 6.51 -6.36
N LEU A 121 0.02 5.35 -6.36
CA LEU A 121 0.70 4.06 -6.47
C LEU A 121 1.40 3.89 -7.81
N ASP A 122 0.77 4.27 -8.92
CA ASP A 122 1.34 4.11 -10.26
C ASP A 122 2.63 4.93 -10.40
N SER A 123 2.61 6.19 -9.93
CA SER A 123 3.80 7.05 -9.93
C SER A 123 4.92 6.47 -9.05
N PHE A 124 4.59 6.06 -7.83
CA PHE A 124 5.55 5.50 -6.88
C PHE A 124 6.16 4.17 -7.35
N CYS A 125 5.33 3.22 -7.78
CA CYS A 125 5.75 1.87 -8.14
C CYS A 125 6.51 1.83 -9.47
N LYS A 126 6.19 2.72 -10.42
CA LYS A 126 6.92 2.83 -11.69
C LYS A 126 8.41 3.10 -11.47
N ARG A 127 8.76 3.95 -10.50
CA ARG A 127 10.17 4.27 -10.15
C ARG A 127 10.92 3.09 -9.54
N LEU A 128 10.22 2.22 -8.82
CA LEU A 128 10.78 1.00 -8.26
C LEU A 128 10.82 -0.15 -9.29
N GLY A 129 10.21 0.06 -10.45
CA GLY A 129 10.27 -0.85 -11.58
C GLY A 129 9.30 -2.02 -11.46
N PHE A 130 8.15 -1.82 -10.81
CA PHE A 130 7.05 -2.78 -10.83
C PHE A 130 6.44 -2.92 -12.22
N ASP A 131 6.04 -4.14 -12.57
CA ASP A 131 5.41 -4.45 -13.85
C ASP A 131 3.89 -4.27 -13.80
N LYS A 132 3.29 -4.46 -12.61
CA LYS A 132 1.86 -4.30 -12.39
C LYS A 132 1.55 -3.69 -11.03
N VAL A 133 0.51 -2.87 -10.98
CA VAL A 133 0.04 -2.19 -9.78
C VAL A 133 -1.47 -2.35 -9.65
N TYR A 134 -1.90 -2.88 -8.51
CA TYR A 134 -3.28 -2.93 -8.06
C TYR A 134 -3.47 -1.97 -6.89
N GLY A 135 -4.45 -1.08 -7.03
CA GLY A 135 -4.77 -0.01 -6.09
C GLY A 135 -6.25 0.34 -6.12
N ARG A 136 -6.69 1.25 -5.25
CA ARG A 136 -8.06 1.77 -5.24
C ARG A 136 -8.33 2.69 -6.41
N PHE A 137 -9.46 2.45 -7.07
CA PHE A 137 -10.02 3.35 -8.08
C PHE A 137 -11.18 4.13 -7.49
N PHE A 138 -11.33 5.36 -7.94
CA PHE A 138 -12.42 6.24 -7.56
C PHE A 138 -13.09 6.72 -8.84
N GLU A 139 -14.42 6.76 -8.82
CA GLU A 139 -15.21 7.02 -10.01
C GLU A 139 -15.02 8.47 -10.48
N LEU A 140 -14.82 8.62 -11.79
CA LEU A 140 -14.74 9.90 -12.46
C LEU A 140 -16.07 10.20 -13.17
N GLY A 141 -16.59 11.40 -12.90
CA GLY A 141 -17.75 11.92 -13.61
C GLY A 141 -17.39 12.49 -14.99
N PRO A 142 -18.39 12.91 -15.78
CA PRO A 142 -18.21 13.40 -17.15
C PRO A 142 -17.33 14.65 -17.30
N SER A 143 -17.03 15.35 -16.20
CA SER A 143 -16.23 16.58 -16.16
C SER A 143 -14.80 16.35 -15.65
N ASP A 144 -14.29 15.11 -15.71
CA ASP A 144 -12.99 14.71 -15.18
C ASP A 144 -12.79 15.08 -13.69
N GLN A 145 -13.88 15.03 -12.94
CA GLN A 145 -13.91 15.25 -11.49
C GLN A 145 -14.41 13.99 -10.80
N PHE A 146 -13.88 13.69 -9.61
CA PHE A 146 -14.33 12.54 -8.85
C PHE A 146 -15.79 12.70 -8.40
N THR A 147 -16.57 11.62 -8.45
CA THR A 147 -17.96 11.60 -7.98
C THR A 147 -18.06 11.47 -6.46
N GLY A 148 -16.98 11.00 -5.82
CA GLY A 148 -16.91 10.61 -4.41
C GLY A 148 -17.08 9.10 -4.20
N GLU A 149 -17.50 8.36 -5.22
CA GLU A 149 -17.72 6.91 -5.13
C GLU A 149 -16.41 6.13 -5.35
N THR A 150 -16.29 4.97 -4.68
CA THR A 150 -15.17 4.05 -4.86
C THR A 150 -15.55 2.93 -5.83
N GLU A 151 -14.75 2.72 -6.87
CA GLU A 151 -14.99 1.66 -7.85
C GLU A 151 -14.52 0.30 -7.35
N GLU A 152 -15.26 -0.75 -7.74
CA GLU A 152 -14.80 -2.15 -7.69
C GLU A 152 -14.24 -2.62 -6.33
N VAL A 153 -14.74 -2.09 -5.20
CA VAL A 153 -14.18 -2.37 -3.84
C VAL A 153 -13.99 -3.87 -3.58
N HIS A 154 -14.95 -4.69 -3.99
CA HIS A 154 -14.92 -6.15 -3.80
C HIS A 154 -13.75 -6.84 -4.55
N LEU A 155 -13.27 -6.28 -5.66
CA LEU A 155 -12.17 -6.85 -6.45
C LEU A 155 -10.81 -6.67 -5.79
N ILE A 156 -10.67 -5.63 -4.97
CA ILE A 156 -9.43 -5.30 -4.29
C ILE A 156 -9.47 -5.54 -2.77
N ALA A 157 -10.64 -5.84 -2.20
CA ALA A 157 -10.80 -6.06 -0.76
C ALA A 157 -9.96 -7.23 -0.23
N ASN A 158 -9.77 -8.29 -1.04
CA ASN A 158 -8.99 -9.45 -0.66
C ASN A 158 -7.78 -9.63 -1.58
N LYS A 159 -6.56 -9.49 -1.03
CA LYS A 159 -5.32 -9.60 -1.80
C LYS A 159 -5.11 -10.98 -2.45
N ALA A 160 -5.70 -12.05 -1.92
CA ALA A 160 -5.67 -13.38 -2.56
C ALA A 160 -6.38 -13.37 -3.93
N ASN A 161 -7.49 -12.66 -4.05
CA ASN A 161 -8.23 -12.55 -5.32
C ASN A 161 -7.43 -11.74 -6.34
N ILE A 162 -6.71 -10.71 -5.90
CA ILE A 162 -5.81 -9.92 -6.73
C ILE A 162 -4.66 -10.78 -7.27
N VAL A 163 -4.02 -11.58 -6.41
CA VAL A 163 -2.97 -12.52 -6.80
C VAL A 163 -3.47 -13.50 -7.88
N ARG A 164 -4.63 -14.13 -7.65
CA ARG A 164 -5.24 -15.05 -8.64
C ARG A 164 -5.54 -14.35 -9.96
N ARG A 165 -6.06 -13.12 -9.92
CA ARG A 165 -6.32 -12.31 -11.11
C ARG A 165 -5.04 -11.98 -11.87
N ALA A 166 -3.97 -11.61 -11.15
CA ALA A 166 -2.66 -11.32 -11.75
C ALA A 166 -2.06 -12.55 -12.40
N ILE A 167 -2.15 -13.72 -11.75
CA ILE A 167 -1.70 -15.00 -12.29
C ILE A 167 -2.36 -15.30 -13.63
N THR A 168 -3.68 -15.23 -13.68
CA THR A 168 -4.45 -15.53 -14.90
C THR A 168 -4.19 -14.51 -16.00
N LYS A 169 -4.21 -13.21 -15.68
CA LYS A 169 -4.08 -12.15 -16.70
C LYS A 169 -2.67 -12.03 -17.26
N GLU A 170 -1.64 -12.25 -16.46
CA GLU A 170 -0.25 -11.98 -16.83
C GLU A 170 0.58 -13.27 -17.07
N GLY A 171 -0.05 -14.46 -16.98
CA GLY A 171 0.60 -15.75 -17.24
C GLY A 171 1.68 -16.12 -16.21
N LEU A 172 1.40 -15.83 -14.93
CA LEU A 172 2.35 -16.00 -13.82
C LEU A 172 2.21 -17.39 -13.18
N THR A 173 3.19 -17.78 -12.36
CA THR A 173 3.12 -19.00 -11.55
C THR A 173 3.36 -18.71 -10.08
N LEU A 174 2.68 -19.46 -9.21
CA LEU A 174 2.95 -19.49 -7.77
C LEU A 174 4.22 -20.29 -7.43
N ASN A 175 4.72 -21.13 -8.34
CA ASN A 175 5.94 -21.88 -8.11
C ASN A 175 7.15 -20.92 -8.02
N GLY A 176 7.86 -21.01 -6.91
CA GLY A 176 8.97 -20.14 -6.54
C GLY A 176 8.57 -18.67 -6.35
N SER A 177 7.28 -18.38 -6.18
CA SER A 177 6.77 -17.02 -6.01
C SER A 177 7.05 -16.46 -4.61
N TYR A 178 7.07 -15.13 -4.52
CA TYR A 178 7.24 -14.40 -3.26
C TYR A 178 6.00 -13.55 -2.97
N ALA A 179 5.73 -13.33 -1.69
CA ALA A 179 4.84 -12.27 -1.24
C ALA A 179 5.44 -11.58 -0.02
N VAL A 180 5.27 -10.27 0.09
CA VAL A 180 5.76 -9.47 1.22
C VAL A 180 4.64 -8.57 1.73
N GLY A 181 4.42 -8.58 3.05
CA GLY A 181 3.43 -7.75 3.73
C GLY A 181 3.74 -7.56 5.21
N ASP A 182 3.09 -6.59 5.85
CA ASP A 182 3.33 -6.17 7.24
C ASP A 182 2.09 -6.23 8.14
N THR A 183 0.90 -6.45 7.59
CA THR A 183 -0.35 -6.48 8.36
C THR A 183 -1.14 -7.78 8.16
N GLU A 184 -2.15 -8.01 8.99
CA GLU A 184 -3.07 -9.15 8.84
C GLU A 184 -3.84 -9.12 7.51
N SER A 185 -4.00 -7.93 6.90
CA SER A 185 -4.65 -7.79 5.60
C SER A 185 -3.87 -8.47 4.46
N ASP A 186 -2.58 -8.76 4.69
CA ASP A 186 -1.69 -9.43 3.75
C ASP A 186 -1.71 -10.95 3.86
N ILE A 187 -2.25 -11.51 4.95
CA ILE A 187 -2.29 -12.95 5.20
C ILE A 187 -2.85 -13.71 3.98
N PRO A 188 -4.01 -13.33 3.40
CA PRO A 188 -4.57 -14.09 2.27
C PRO A 188 -3.64 -14.12 1.03
N MET A 189 -2.80 -13.11 0.83
CA MET A 189 -1.79 -13.11 -0.23
C MET A 189 -0.59 -13.98 0.14
N LEU A 190 -0.11 -13.88 1.40
CA LEU A 190 1.02 -14.64 1.91
C LEU A 190 0.74 -16.16 1.91
N GLU A 191 -0.50 -16.60 2.18
CA GLU A 191 -0.89 -18.01 2.14
C GLU A 191 -0.79 -18.67 0.76
N LEU A 192 -0.79 -17.88 -0.32
CA LEU A 192 -0.81 -18.43 -1.68
C LEU A 192 0.58 -18.73 -2.25
N VAL A 193 1.62 -18.12 -1.72
CA VAL A 193 2.97 -18.16 -2.32
C VAL A 193 3.88 -19.17 -1.64
N GLU A 194 4.93 -19.59 -2.33
CA GLU A 194 5.93 -20.49 -1.74
C GLU A 194 6.92 -19.79 -0.80
N ASN A 195 7.15 -18.49 -1.00
CA ASN A 195 8.11 -17.71 -0.23
C ASN A 195 7.45 -16.48 0.44
N PRO A 196 6.58 -16.67 1.43
CA PRO A 196 5.98 -15.57 2.18
C PRO A 196 7.01 -14.89 3.10
N VAL A 197 6.98 -13.55 3.12
CA VAL A 197 7.83 -12.72 3.98
C VAL A 197 6.96 -11.75 4.76
N CYS A 198 6.88 -11.96 6.06
CA CYS A 198 6.25 -11.04 7.00
C CYS A 198 7.28 -9.97 7.39
N PHE A 199 7.19 -8.79 6.79
CA PHE A 199 8.15 -7.71 7.01
C PHE A 199 7.61 -6.73 8.05
N ASN A 200 8.38 -6.41 9.10
CA ASN A 200 7.96 -5.56 10.21
C ASN A 200 6.51 -5.85 10.69
N PRO A 201 6.12 -7.12 10.91
CA PRO A 201 4.73 -7.46 11.04
C PRO A 201 4.11 -6.85 12.30
N ASN A 202 2.84 -6.48 12.22
CA ASN A 202 2.05 -6.23 13.41
C ASN A 202 1.81 -7.53 14.22
N ALA A 203 1.26 -7.38 15.43
CA ALA A 203 1.09 -8.51 16.34
C ALA A 203 0.21 -9.63 15.77
N SER A 204 -0.83 -9.27 15.01
CA SER A 204 -1.73 -10.20 14.33
C SER A 204 -0.99 -11.03 13.28
N LEU A 205 -0.30 -10.39 12.34
CA LEU A 205 0.46 -11.07 11.30
C LEU A 205 1.60 -11.89 11.89
N TYR A 206 2.32 -11.37 12.89
CA TYR A 206 3.42 -12.08 13.55
C TYR A 206 2.96 -13.39 14.20
N ARG A 207 1.78 -13.41 14.84
CA ARG A 207 1.22 -14.63 15.42
C ARG A 207 0.98 -15.70 14.36
N ILE A 208 0.41 -15.31 13.23
CA ILE A 208 0.14 -16.21 12.09
C ILE A 208 1.44 -16.68 11.46
N ALA A 209 2.42 -15.79 11.29
CA ALA A 209 3.75 -16.12 10.77
C ALA A 209 4.41 -17.24 11.59
N LYS A 210 4.33 -17.17 12.93
CA LYS A 210 4.85 -18.22 13.81
C LYS A 210 4.17 -19.57 13.63
N ILE A 211 2.84 -19.57 13.55
CA ILE A 211 2.04 -20.79 13.38
C ILE A 211 2.41 -21.46 12.05
N ASN A 212 2.50 -20.67 10.98
CA ASN A 212 2.79 -21.15 9.63
C ASN A 212 4.29 -21.26 9.31
N LYS A 213 5.17 -20.92 10.26
CA LYS A 213 6.63 -20.87 10.11
C LYS A 213 7.08 -20.01 8.91
N TRP A 214 6.38 -18.90 8.67
CA TRP A 214 6.74 -17.96 7.62
C TRP A 214 7.96 -17.14 8.01
N LYS A 215 8.72 -16.71 7.00
CA LYS A 215 9.90 -15.86 7.23
C LYS A 215 9.46 -14.52 7.82
N VAL A 216 9.97 -14.17 9.00
CA VAL A 216 9.78 -12.83 9.57
C VAL A 216 11.07 -12.03 9.42
N VAL A 217 10.93 -10.79 8.96
CA VAL A 217 12.05 -9.86 8.83
C VAL A 217 11.70 -8.56 9.53
N VAL A 218 12.57 -8.11 10.43
CA VAL A 218 12.38 -6.84 11.15
C VAL A 218 13.53 -5.91 10.80
N GLU A 219 13.23 -4.75 10.23
CA GLU A 219 14.19 -3.68 9.99
C GLU A 219 13.99 -2.60 11.06
N ARG A 220 14.96 -2.47 11.96
CA ARG A 220 14.92 -1.48 13.04
C ARG A 220 16.26 -0.76 13.14
N LYS A 221 16.21 0.56 13.06
CA LYS A 221 17.41 1.42 12.94
C LYS A 221 18.23 0.99 11.71
N ASP A 222 19.47 0.55 11.91
CA ASP A 222 20.43 0.10 10.91
C ASP A 222 20.63 -1.43 10.91
N VAL A 223 19.77 -2.17 11.62
CA VAL A 223 19.85 -3.64 11.73
C VAL A 223 18.63 -4.30 11.09
N ILE A 224 18.90 -5.37 10.32
CA ILE A 224 17.88 -6.25 9.74
C ILE A 224 17.94 -7.59 10.46
N TYR A 225 16.89 -7.91 11.21
CA TYR A 225 16.73 -9.16 11.94
C TYR A 225 15.93 -10.16 11.11
N HIS A 226 16.37 -11.40 11.08
CA HIS A 226 15.61 -12.53 10.56
C HIS A 226 15.13 -13.35 11.75
N ILE A 227 13.82 -13.31 12.01
CA ILE A 227 13.19 -13.99 13.15
C ILE A 227 12.12 -14.96 12.65
N GLN A 228 11.69 -15.86 13.52
CA GLN A 228 10.91 -17.05 13.17
C GLN A 228 9.44 -16.90 13.53
#